data_AF-A0A2X2BXK3-F1
#
_entry.id   AF-A0A2X2BXK3-F1
#
_cell.length_a   1.000
_cell.length_b   1.000
_cell.length_c   1.000
_cell.angle_alpha   90.00
_cell.angle_beta   90.00
_cell.angle_gamma   90.00
#
_symmetry.space_group_name_H-M   'P 1'
#
loop_
_entity.id
_entity.type
_entity.pdbx_description
1 polymer ?
#
loop_
_entity_poly.entity_id
_entity_poly.type
_entity_poly.pdbx_seq_one_letter_code
_entity_poly.pdbx_strand_id
1 'polypeptide(L)' 'MKTAKIVQLKEANIISMTAFNTNELTSYATHTLFCFADNHDTKKDDTKSRIGFFILVDLLINEIENLL' A
#
# COMPACT_ATOMS: atom_id res chain seq x y z
N MET A 1 -11.99 0.38 5.46
CA MET A 1 -11.92 1.67 6.21
C MET A 1 -12.15 1.52 7.71
N LYS A 2 -13.15 0.77 8.18
CA LYS A 2 -13.45 0.61 9.63
C LYS A 2 -12.21 0.22 10.47
N THR A 3 -11.42 -0.74 10.01
CA THR A 3 -10.18 -1.17 10.70
C THR A 3 -9.14 -0.06 10.76
N ALA A 4 -8.85 0.60 9.64
CA ALA A 4 -7.89 1.71 9.58
C ALA A 4 -8.26 2.84 10.55
N LYS A 5 -9.55 3.19 10.62
CA LYS A 5 -10.05 4.19 11.59
C LYS A 5 -9.85 3.76 13.05
N ILE A 6 -10.13 2.50 13.37
CA ILE A 6 -9.92 1.97 14.73
C ILE A 6 -8.43 1.99 15.11
N VAL A 7 -7.55 1.64 14.17
CA VAL A 7 -6.10 1.62 14.39
C VAL A 7 -5.54 3.04 14.49
N GLN A 8 -6.02 3.98 13.67
CA GLN A 8 -5.65 5.39 13.73
C GLN A 8 -6.05 6.02 15.07
N LEU A 9 -7.25 5.70 15.59
CA LEU A 9 -7.72 6.13 16.92
C LEU A 9 -6.84 5.60 18.07
N LYS A 10 -6.01 4.59 17.83
CA LYS A 10 -5.04 4.05 18.78
C LYS A 10 -3.63 4.63 18.60
N GLU A 11 -3.48 5.69 17.80
CA GLU A 11 -2.20 6.36 17.50
C GLU A 11 -1.13 5.43 16.92
N ALA A 12 -1.55 4.32 16.30
CA ALA A 12 -0.63 3.40 15.67
C ALA A 12 -0.16 3.95 14.32
N ASN A 13 1.12 3.71 14.00
CA ASN A 13 1.66 4.02 12.68
C ASN A 13 1.04 3.09 11.64
N ILE A 14 0.38 3.67 10.63
CA ILE A 14 -0.27 2.92 9.56
C ILE A 14 0.53 3.10 8.28
N ILE A 15 1.03 1.99 7.73
CA ILE A 15 1.58 1.94 6.38
C ILE A 15 0.46 1.42 5.47
N SER A 16 0.00 2.25 4.54
CA SER A 16 -0.92 1.82 3.49
C SER A 16 -0.15 1.47 2.21
N MET A 17 -0.65 0.49 1.48
CA MET A 17 -0.11 0.10 0.18
C MET A 17 -1.25 0.22 -0.84
N THR A 18 -1.00 0.88 -1.97
CA THR A 18 -2.04 1.12 -2.97
C THR A 18 -1.48 1.23 -4.40
N ALA A 19 -2.23 0.69 -5.36
CA ALA A 19 -2.00 0.92 -6.78
C ALA A 19 -2.70 2.18 -7.31
N PHE A 20 -3.36 2.95 -6.43
CA PHE A 20 -4.14 4.13 -6.77
C PHE A 20 -3.57 5.39 -6.11
N ASN A 21 -3.50 6.47 -6.88
CA ASN A 21 -2.95 7.76 -6.43
C ASN A 21 -3.83 8.43 -5.36
N THR A 22 -5.14 8.18 -5.37
CA THR A 22 -6.07 8.71 -4.37
C THR A 22 -7.06 7.62 -3.95
N ASN A 23 -7.17 7.37 -2.64
CA ASN A 23 -8.24 6.56 -2.06
C ASN A 23 -8.46 6.98 -0.59
N GLU A 24 -9.59 6.59 0.00
CA GLU A 24 -9.93 6.96 1.38
C GLU A 24 -8.93 6.37 2.41
N LEU A 25 -8.17 5.32 2.06
CA LEU A 25 -7.23 4.67 2.98
C LEU A 25 -5.99 5.53 3.20
N THR A 26 -5.53 6.27 2.19
CA THR A 26 -4.37 7.16 2.32
C THR A 26 -4.62 8.28 3.32
N SER A 27 -5.87 8.69 3.54
CA SER A 27 -6.25 9.71 4.54
C SER A 27 -6.06 9.25 5.99
N TYR A 28 -5.97 7.94 6.22
CA TYR A 28 -5.77 7.35 7.54
C TYR A 28 -4.33 6.89 7.78
N ALA A 29 -3.51 6.87 6.74
CA ALA A 29 -2.18 6.29 6.78
C ALA A 29 -1.12 7.31 7.22
N THR A 30 -0.18 6.88 8.06
CA THR A 30 1.03 7.65 8.38
C THR A 30 1.99 7.67 7.20
N HIS A 31 2.11 6.54 6.51
CA HIS A 31 2.91 6.40 5.30
C HIS A 31 2.10 5.70 4.21
N THR A 32 2.32 6.09 2.96
CA THR A 32 1.68 5.45 1.80
C THR A 32 2.74 5.00 0.82
N LEU A 33 2.67 3.72 0.45
CA LEU A 33 3.52 3.10 -0.54
C LEU A 33 2.68 2.85 -1.80
N PHE A 34 3.22 3.29 -2.94
CA PHE A 34 2.53 3.23 -4.23
C PHE A 34 3.17 2.19 -5.13
N CYS A 35 2.33 1.42 -5.83
CA CYS A 35 2.77 0.39 -6.78
C CYS A 35 2.16 0.54 -8.19
N PHE A 36 1.76 1.75 -8.57
CA PHE A 36 1.10 2.00 -9.86
C PHE A 36 2.08 1.89 -11.05
N ALA A 37 1.56 1.41 -12.18
CA ALA A 37 2.19 1.47 -13.49
C ALA A 37 1.43 2.49 -14.36
N ASP A 38 2.11 3.19 -15.28
CA ASP A 38 1.58 4.33 -16.06
C ASP A 38 0.28 4.08 -16.86
N ASN A 39 -0.21 2.84 -16.92
CA ASN A 39 -1.36 2.47 -17.73
C ASN A 39 -2.49 1.86 -16.86
N HIS A 40 -3.44 2.73 -16.49
CA HIS A 40 -4.56 2.48 -15.58
C HIS A 40 -5.83 2.02 -16.31
N ASP A 41 -5.90 0.75 -16.71
CA ASP A 41 -7.19 0.09 -16.96
C ASP A 41 -7.36 -1.15 -16.07
N THR A 42 -7.37 -0.91 -14.75
CA THR A 42 -7.53 -1.95 -13.72
C THR A 42 -8.95 -2.51 -13.63
N LYS A 43 -9.90 -2.02 -14.45
CA LYS A 43 -11.28 -2.52 -14.47
C LYS A 43 -11.42 -3.87 -15.16
N LYS A 44 -10.44 -4.27 -15.98
CA LYS A 44 -10.43 -5.55 -16.71
C LYS A 44 -9.34 -6.51 -16.26
N ASP A 45 -8.21 -6.01 -15.78
CA ASP A 45 -7.06 -6.83 -15.39
C ASP A 45 -6.32 -6.19 -14.19
N ASP A 46 -6.30 -6.89 -13.07
CA ASP A 46 -5.63 -6.49 -11.83
C ASP A 46 -4.21 -7.07 -11.69
N THR A 47 -3.73 -7.81 -12.70
CA THR A 47 -2.42 -8.47 -12.68
C THR A 47 -1.27 -7.49 -12.47
N LYS A 48 -1.32 -6.31 -13.10
CA LYS A 48 -0.30 -5.26 -12.91
C LYS A 48 -0.24 -4.79 -11.46
N SER A 49 -1.40 -4.52 -10.85
CA SER A 49 -1.47 -4.10 -9.45
C SER A 49 -0.97 -5.20 -8.51
N ARG A 50 -1.34 -6.47 -8.76
CA ARG A 50 -0.89 -7.61 -7.95
C ARG A 50 0.63 -7.82 -8.02
N ILE A 51 1.22 -7.74 -9.21
CA ILE A 51 2.67 -7.81 -9.40
C ILE A 51 3.34 -6.64 -8.68
N GLY A 52 2.81 -5.42 -8.82
CA GLY A 52 3.31 -4.25 -8.13
C GLY A 52 3.30 -4.41 -6.60
N PHE A 53 2.22 -4.94 -6.03
CA PHE A 53 2.16 -5.26 -4.60
C PHE A 53 3.17 -6.32 -4.18
N PHE A 54 3.33 -7.38 -4.98
CA PHE A 54 4.29 -8.44 -4.67
C PHE A 54 5.72 -7.89 -4.60
N ILE A 55 6.13 -7.10 -5.59
CA ILE A 55 7.44 -6.45 -5.61
C ILE A 55 7.60 -5.51 -4.41
N LEU A 56 6.57 -4.72 -4.10
CA LEU A 56 6.62 -3.78 -2.97
C LEU A 56 6.81 -4.51 -1.63
N VAL A 57 6.13 -5.63 -1.42
CA VAL A 57 6.28 -6.47 -0.21
C VAL A 57 7.66 -7.10 -0.16
N ASP A 58 8.15 -7.63 -1.28
CA ASP A 58 9.49 -8.21 -1.38
C ASP A 58 10.58 -7.20 -1.04
N LEU A 59 10.49 -5.98 -1.58
CA LEU A 59 11.40 -4.88 -1.25
C LEU A 59 11.34 -4.52 0.24
N LEU A 60 10.15 -4.50 0.84
CA LEU A 60 10.00 -4.23 2.27
C LEU A 60 10.67 -5.29 3.13
N ILE A 61 10.47 -6.56 2.80
CA ILE A 61 11.06 -7.67 3.55
C ILE A 61 12.58 -7.61 3.46
N ASN A 62 13.13 -7.47 2.25
CA ASN A 62 14.58 -7.36 2.03
C ASN A 62 15.17 -6.16 2.79
N GLU A 63 14.50 -5.01 2.81
CA GLU A 63 14.99 -3.85 3.56
C GLU A 63 14.99 -4.10 5.08
N ILE A 64 13.96 -4.76 5.60
CA ILE A 64 13.90 -5.13 7.03
C ILE A 64 14.99 -6.14 7.37
N GLU A 65 15.22 -7.15 6.52
CA GLU A 65 16.27 -8.14 6.72
C GLU A 65 17.67 -7.51 6.70
N ASN A 66 17.91 -6.52 5.82
CA ASN A 66 19.18 -5.79 5.77
C ASN A 66 19.42 -4.89 7.00
N LEU A 67 18.38 -4.55 7.75
CA LEU A 67 18.47 -3.75 8.98
C LEU A 67 18.74 -4.59 10.24
N LEU A 68 18.55 -5.91 10.17
CA LEU A 68 18.71 -6.86 11.28
C LEU A 68 20.10 -7.51 11.28
#